data_AF-A0A0N0JPN0-F1
#
_entry.id   AF-A0A0N0JPN0-F1
#
_cell.length_a   1.000
_cell.length_b   1.000
_cell.length_c   1.000
_cell.angle_alpha   90.00
_cell.angle_beta   90.00
_cell.angle_gamma   90.00
#
_symmetry.space_group_name_H-M   'P 1'
#
loop_
_entity.id
_entity.type
_entity.pdbx_description
1 polymer ?
#
loop_
_entity_poly.entity_id
_entity_poly.type
_entity_poly.pdbx_seq_one_letter_code
_entity_poly.pdbx_strand_id
1 'polypeptide(L)'
;GVGAAGGAATGGVVGALRNAGENDEDAHFYAEGVSRGGTLVSVRTADGHAAAAETLLARHNAVDTRGRHEEWRASGWSGSYLPGERDRV
;
A
#
# COMPACT_ATOMS: atom_id res chain seq x y z
N GLY A 1 18.63 10.79 -5.94
CA GLY A 1 18.50 9.38 -5.56
C GLY A 1 18.46 9.30 -4.05
N VAL A 2 17.37 8.77 -3.50
CA VAL A 2 17.29 8.14 -2.18
C VAL A 2 16.18 7.10 -2.35
N GLY A 3 16.59 5.86 -2.59
CA GLY A 3 15.70 4.72 -2.50
C GLY A 3 15.45 4.40 -1.03
N ALA A 4 14.25 3.91 -0.75
CA ALA A 4 13.86 3.16 0.45
C ALA A 4 14.93 3.06 1.55
N ALA A 5 14.87 3.98 2.50
CA ALA A 5 15.35 3.71 3.85
C ALA A 5 14.11 3.69 4.76
N GLY A 6 13.26 2.68 4.56
CA GLY A 6 12.31 2.29 5.58
C GLY A 6 13.13 1.80 6.76
N GLY A 7 13.27 2.65 7.78
CA GLY A 7 13.85 2.25 9.06
C GLY A 7 13.16 0.99 9.54
N ALA A 8 13.89 0.11 10.22
CA ALA A 8 13.40 -1.13 10.78
C ALA A 8 12.18 -0.86 11.70
N ALA A 9 10.97 -0.84 11.13
CA ALA A 9 9.75 -0.90 11.90
C ALA A 9 9.69 -2.31 12.43
N THR A 10 9.86 -2.46 13.74
CA THR A 10 9.76 -3.72 14.48
C THR A 10 8.41 -4.45 14.30
N GLY A 11 7.46 -3.91 13.53
CA GLY A 11 6.09 -4.41 13.31
C GLY A 11 5.73 -4.87 11.89
N GLY A 12 6.70 -5.07 11.00
CA GLY A 12 6.43 -5.50 9.61
C GLY A 12 5.76 -4.42 8.74
N VAL A 13 5.41 -4.75 7.49
CA VAL A 13 4.94 -3.76 6.50
C VAL A 13 3.65 -3.05 6.92
N VAL A 14 2.68 -3.76 7.50
CA VAL A 14 1.43 -3.15 8.00
C VAL A 14 1.71 -2.20 9.16
N GLY A 15 2.55 -2.61 10.12
CA GLY A 15 2.96 -1.75 11.22
C GLY A 15 3.71 -0.49 10.75
N ALA A 16 4.55 -0.62 9.73
CA ALA A 16 5.25 0.51 9.12
C ALA A 16 4.28 1.51 8.46
N LEU A 17 3.25 1.02 7.76
CA LEU A 17 2.23 1.85 7.10
C LEU A 17 1.35 2.59 8.11
N ARG A 18 0.95 1.91 9.19
CA ARG A 18 0.22 2.56 10.30
C ARG A 18 1.03 3.66 10.95
N ASN A 19 2.32 3.43 11.18
CA ASN A 19 3.24 4.45 11.70
C ASN A 19 3.43 5.62 10.71
N ALA A 20 3.25 5.39 9.40
CA ALA A 20 3.30 6.43 8.39
C ALA A 20 2.03 7.31 8.35
N GLY A 21 0.98 6.92 9.09
CA GLY A 21 -0.29 7.65 9.22
C GLY A 21 -1.48 6.97 8.54
N GLU A 22 -1.28 5.80 7.91
CA GLU A 22 -2.37 5.05 7.29
C GLU A 22 -3.28 4.41 8.34
N ASN A 23 -4.57 4.32 8.04
CA ASN A 23 -5.49 3.54 8.86
C ASN A 23 -5.26 2.03 8.66
N ASP A 24 -5.86 1.20 9.51
CA ASP A 24 -5.61 -0.24 9.56
C ASP A 24 -6.08 -0.96 8.27
N GLU A 25 -7.23 -0.58 7.71
CA GLU A 25 -7.76 -1.15 6.46
C GLU A 25 -6.83 -0.84 5.27
N ASP A 26 -6.43 0.42 5.13
CA ASP A 26 -5.54 0.86 4.05
C ASP A 26 -4.15 0.25 4.19
N ALA A 27 -3.63 0.14 5.41
CA ALA A 27 -2.35 -0.52 5.67
C ALA A 27 -2.35 -1.99 5.22
N HIS A 28 -3.43 -2.71 5.49
CA HIS A 28 -3.59 -4.09 5.02
C HIS A 28 -3.78 -4.17 3.50
N PHE A 29 -4.54 -3.25 2.90
CA PHE A 29 -4.71 -3.18 1.45
C PHE A 29 -3.40 -2.94 0.71
N TYR A 30 -2.62 -1.93 1.13
CA TYR A 30 -1.34 -1.63 0.49
C TYR A 30 -0.32 -2.75 0.67
N ALA A 31 -0.28 -3.35 1.87
CA ALA A 31 0.57 -4.52 2.12
C ALA A 31 0.20 -5.70 1.21
N GLU A 32 -1.08 -5.96 1.00
CA GLU A 32 -1.54 -7.01 0.07
C GLU A 32 -1.20 -6.68 -1.38
N GLY A 33 -1.30 -5.42 -1.79
CA GLY A 33 -0.87 -4.98 -3.12
C GLY A 33 0.60 -5.27 -3.39
N VAL A 34 1.47 -4.98 -2.42
CA VAL A 34 2.90 -5.30 -2.52
C VAL A 34 3.12 -6.81 -2.51
N SER A 35 2.40 -7.57 -1.68
CA SER A 35 2.49 -9.04 -1.61
C SER A 35 2.14 -9.73 -2.92
N ARG A 36 1.23 -9.15 -3.70
CA ARG A 36 0.80 -9.60 -5.03
C ARG A 36 1.70 -9.12 -6.17
N GLY A 37 2.85 -8.51 -5.85
CA GLY A 37 3.85 -8.04 -6.81
C GLY A 37 3.67 -6.58 -7.26
N GLY A 38 2.79 -5.82 -6.59
CA GLY A 38 2.63 -4.39 -6.83
C GLY A 38 3.76 -3.54 -6.23
N THR A 39 3.83 -2.28 -6.65
CA THR A 39 4.73 -1.26 -6.06
C THR A 39 3.89 -0.20 -5.38
N LEU A 40 4.22 0.10 -4.12
CA LEU A 40 3.60 1.20 -3.38
C LEU A 40 4.48 2.46 -3.51
N VAL A 41 3.87 3.55 -3.96
CA VAL A 41 4.49 4.88 -4.00
C VAL A 41 3.71 5.78 -3.04
N SER A 42 4.41 6.37 -2.07
CA SER A 42 3.84 7.36 -1.15
C SER A 42 4.63 8.66 -1.28
N VAL A 43 3.92 9.79 -1.23
CA VAL A 43 4.50 11.13 -1.36
C VAL A 43 4.08 11.96 -0.16
N ARG A 44 5.05 12.40 0.63
CA ARG A 44 4.83 13.42 1.66
C ARG A 44 5.10 14.79 1.05
N THR A 45 4.12 15.68 1.13
CA THR A 45 4.21 17.01 0.52
C THR A 45 3.49 18.05 1.36
N ALA A 46 3.78 19.33 1.14
CA ALA A 46 3.00 20.42 1.70
C ALA A 46 1.63 20.52 1.00
N ASP A 47 0.61 21.04 1.69
CA ASP A 47 -0.79 21.08 1.22
C ASP A 47 -0.94 21.71 -0.17
N GLY A 48 -0.20 22.78 -0.46
CA GLY A 48 -0.22 23.46 -1.76
C GLY A 48 0.27 22.61 -2.95
N HIS A 49 0.84 21.44 -2.69
CA HIS A 49 1.35 20.51 -3.70
C HIS A 49 0.59 19.18 -3.74
N ALA A 50 -0.37 18.95 -2.84
CA ALA A 50 -1.14 17.71 -2.77
C ALA A 50 -1.84 17.40 -4.11
N ALA A 51 -2.59 18.38 -4.65
CA ALA A 51 -3.29 18.23 -5.93
C ALA A 51 -2.34 17.96 -7.12
N ALA A 52 -1.14 18.55 -7.10
CA ALA A 52 -0.13 18.30 -8.12
C ALA A 52 0.42 16.87 -8.03
N ALA A 53 0.68 16.38 -6.82
CA ALA A 53 1.12 15.00 -6.58
C ALA A 53 0.04 14.00 -7.02
N GLU A 54 -1.22 14.23 -6.66
CA GLU A 54 -2.36 13.40 -7.10
C GLU A 54 -2.48 13.35 -8.62
N THR A 55 -2.39 14.50 -9.29
CA THR A 55 -2.46 14.58 -10.76
C THR A 55 -1.33 13.79 -11.42
N LEU A 56 -0.10 13.89 -10.87
CA LEU A 56 1.05 13.14 -11.38
C LEU A 56 0.85 11.64 -11.22
N LEU A 57 0.42 11.17 -10.03
CA LEU A 57 0.16 9.76 -9.79
C LEU A 57 -0.94 9.22 -10.72
N ALA A 58 -2.04 9.96 -10.88
CA ALA A 58 -3.14 9.60 -11.78
C ALA A 58 -2.68 9.47 -13.24
N ARG A 59 -1.81 10.38 -13.71
CA ARG A 59 -1.24 10.34 -15.07
C ARG A 59 -0.39 9.09 -15.33
N HIS A 60 0.19 8.51 -14.28
CA HIS A 60 1.06 7.33 -14.38
C HIS A 60 0.32 6.01 -14.10
N ASN A 61 -1.00 5.97 -14.34
CA ASN A 61 -1.85 4.79 -14.16
C ASN A 61 -1.81 4.27 -12.72
N ALA A 62 -2.00 5.17 -11.74
CA ALA A 62 -2.27 4.77 -10.37
C ALA A 62 -3.40 3.74 -10.33
N VAL A 63 -3.25 2.73 -9.48
CA VAL A 63 -4.24 1.66 -9.32
C VAL A 63 -5.56 2.26 -8.83
N ASP A 64 -6.67 1.88 -9.46
CA ASP A 64 -8.00 2.09 -8.89
C ASP A 64 -8.14 1.21 -7.65
N THR A 65 -8.02 1.85 -6.48
CA THR A 65 -8.02 1.17 -5.19
C THR A 65 -9.35 0.49 -4.93
N ARG A 66 -10.47 1.12 -5.29
CA ARG A 66 -11.81 0.58 -5.08
C ARG A 66 -12.03 -0.68 -5.92
N GLY A 67 -11.80 -0.60 -7.22
CA GLY A 67 -11.92 -1.76 -8.11
C GLY A 67 -11.03 -2.92 -7.66
N ARG A 68 -9.81 -2.61 -7.18
CA ARG A 68 -8.89 -3.61 -6.67
C ARG A 68 -9.35 -4.27 -5.37
N HIS A 69 -9.94 -3.51 -4.44
CA HIS A 69 -10.56 -4.05 -3.23
C HIS A 69 -11.66 -5.06 -3.57
N GLU A 70 -12.55 -4.71 -4.49
CA GLU A 70 -13.65 -5.56 -4.93
C GLU A 70 -13.13 -6.83 -5.60
N GLU A 71 -12.15 -6.71 -6.51
CA GLU A 71 -11.50 -7.82 -7.19
C GLU A 71 -10.83 -8.79 -6.20
N TRP A 72 -10.04 -8.28 -5.24
CA TRP A 72 -9.37 -9.14 -4.28
C TRP A 72 -10.32 -9.84 -3.33
N ARG A 73 -11.37 -9.14 -2.84
CA ARG A 73 -12.42 -9.76 -2.03
C ARG A 73 -13.14 -10.87 -2.80
N ALA A 74 -13.42 -10.66 -4.09
CA ALA A 74 -13.98 -11.69 -4.95
C ALA A 74 -13.02 -12.89 -5.15
N SER A 75 -11.70 -12.66 -5.11
CA SER A 75 -10.67 -13.71 -5.17
C SER A 75 -10.39 -14.42 -3.83
N GLY A 76 -11.16 -14.10 -2.77
CA GLY A 76 -11.04 -14.73 -1.45
C GLY A 76 -10.15 -14.01 -0.45
N TRP A 77 -9.71 -12.79 -0.74
CA TRP A 77 -9.01 -11.96 0.25
C TRP A 77 -10.01 -11.44 1.30
N SER A 78 -9.69 -11.63 2.58
CA SER A 78 -10.57 -11.27 3.71
C SER A 78 -10.43 -9.81 4.18
N GLY A 79 -9.57 -9.01 3.53
CA GLY A 79 -9.28 -7.64 3.95
C GLY A 79 -8.09 -7.52 4.91
N SER A 80 -7.47 -8.63 5.31
CA SER A 80 -6.25 -8.63 6.13
C SER A 80 -5.07 -9.17 5.33
N TYR A 81 -3.96 -8.43 5.37
CA TYR A 81 -2.66 -8.95 4.94
C TYR A 81 -2.05 -9.81 6.05
N LEU A 82 -1.81 -11.10 5.75
CA LEU A 82 -1.10 -12.03 6.62
C LEU A 82 0.22 -12.45 5.95
N PRO A 83 1.39 -12.10 6.50
CA PRO A 83 2.67 -12.55 5.96
C PRO A 83 2.83 -14.08 6.17
N GLY A 84 3.22 -14.82 5.12
CA GLY A 84 3.66 -16.21 5.24
C GLY A 84 2.67 -17.33 4.92
N GLU A 85 1.48 -17.05 4.38
CA GLU A 85 0.52 -18.10 4.01
C GLU A 85 0.77 -18.74 2.63
N ARG A 86 1.75 -18.24 1.87
CA ARG A 86 2.09 -18.73 0.51
C ARG A 86 3.05 -19.92 0.49
N ASP A 87 3.65 -20.29 1.63
CA ASP A 87 4.69 -21.34 1.72
C ASP A 87 4.20 -22.69 2.28
N ARG A 88 2.87 -22.93 2.33
CA ARG A 88 2.33 -24.25 2.70
C ARG A 88 1.77 -24.98 1.49
N VAL A 89 2.65 -25.67 0.77
CA VAL A 89 2.30 -26.74 -0.19
C VAL A 89 3.11 -27.97 0.15
#